data_AF-A0A8T4U259-F1
#
_entry.id   AF-A0A8T4U259-F1
#
_cell.length_a   1.000
_cell.length_b   1.000
_cell.length_c   1.000
_cell.angle_alpha   90.00
_cell.angle_beta   90.00
_cell.angle_gamma   90.00
#
_symmetry.space_group_name_H-M   'P 1'
#
loop_
_entity.id
_entity.type
_entity.pdbx_description
1 polymer ?
#
loop_
_entity_poly.entity_id
_entity_poly.type
_entity_poly.pdbx_seq_one_letter_code
_entity_poly.pdbx_strand_id
1 'polypeptide(L)'
;MNICPKCGLSRELCVCETIAKEEQYISVKTVKRRFGKLTTVIEGIDPKDINIKDLAKSLKSKLACGGTVKGGKIELQGDHVQKVKEELVKIGFTHVK
;
A
#
# COMPACT_ATOMS: atom_id res chain seq x y z
N MET A 1 8.83 11.72 24.90
CA MET A 1 7.46 12.25 24.72
C MET A 1 6.81 11.55 23.54
N ASN A 2 5.63 10.97 23.72
CA ASN A 2 4.92 10.20 22.69
C ASN A 2 4.08 11.13 21.78
N ILE A 3 4.75 12.12 21.19
CA ILE A 3 4.15 13.21 20.41
C ILE A 3 4.59 13.08 18.95
N CYS A 4 3.65 13.33 18.03
CA CYS A 4 3.90 13.31 16.59
C CYS A 4 4.70 14.57 16.18
N PRO A 5 5.84 14.44 15.47
CA PRO A 5 6.64 15.59 15.03
C PRO A 5 6.00 16.38 13.88
N LYS A 6 4.97 15.82 13.20
CA LYS A 6 4.29 16.46 12.07
C LYS A 6 3.17 17.40 12.54
N CYS A 7 2.39 16.99 13.54
CA CYS A 7 1.22 17.76 14.00
C CYS A 7 1.26 18.16 15.49
N GLY A 8 2.23 17.70 16.27
CA GLY A 8 2.35 18.04 17.70
C GLY A 8 1.34 17.36 18.62
N LEU A 9 0.47 16.49 18.10
CA LEU A 9 -0.50 15.72 18.90
C LEU A 9 0.14 14.47 19.52
N SER A 10 -0.44 13.95 20.61
CA SER A 10 -0.08 12.62 21.10
C SER A 10 -0.30 11.57 20.00
N ARG A 11 0.50 10.50 19.97
CA ARG A 11 0.35 9.47 18.93
C ARG A 11 -1.04 8.84 18.89
N GLU A 12 -1.72 8.76 20.03
CA GLU A 12 -3.08 8.22 20.15
C GLU A 12 -4.15 9.12 19.52
N LEU A 13 -3.90 10.44 19.44
CA LEU A 13 -4.80 11.42 18.82
C LEU A 13 -4.33 11.84 17.41
N CYS A 14 -3.27 11.22 16.90
CA CYS A 14 -2.65 11.61 15.63
C CYS A 14 -3.42 11.06 14.44
N VAL A 15 -3.84 11.93 13.53
CA VAL A 15 -4.55 11.59 12.28
C VAL A 15 -3.68 11.73 11.02
N CYS A 16 -2.37 12.00 11.17
CA CYS A 16 -1.47 12.27 10.04
C CYS A 16 -1.43 11.12 9.03
N GLU A 17 -1.44 9.87 9.51
CA GLU A 17 -1.42 8.70 8.63
C GLU A 17 -2.73 8.58 7.83
N THR A 18 -3.87 8.86 8.46
CA THR A 18 -5.19 8.84 7.79
C THR A 18 -5.25 9.88 6.68
N ILE A 19 -4.85 11.12 6.97
CA ILE A 19 -4.78 12.20 5.97
C ILE A 19 -3.88 11.80 4.81
N ALA A 20 -2.69 11.24 5.11
CA ALA A 20 -1.76 10.81 4.08
C ALA A 20 -2.33 9.70 3.18
N LYS A 21 -3.17 8.79 3.70
CA LYS A 21 -3.84 7.77 2.88
C LYS A 21 -4.88 8.37 1.94
N GLU A 22 -5.58 9.42 2.39
CA GLU A 22 -6.61 10.10 1.60
C GLU A 22 -6.01 10.96 0.47
N GLU A 23 -4.82 11.52 0.64
CA GLU A 23 -4.16 12.38 -0.35
C GLU A 23 -3.44 11.61 -1.48
N GLN A 24 -3.21 10.30 -1.31
CA GLN A 24 -2.40 9.50 -2.22
C GLN A 24 -3.22 8.87 -3.35
N TYR A 25 -2.77 9.08 -4.59
CA TYR A 25 -3.31 8.44 -5.79
C TYR A 25 -2.56 7.16 -6.10
N ILE A 26 -3.22 6.03 -5.90
CA ILE A 26 -2.64 4.69 -6.07
C ILE A 26 -3.07 4.10 -7.41
N SER A 27 -2.14 3.47 -8.11
CA SER A 27 -2.38 2.69 -9.33
C SER A 27 -2.12 1.22 -9.06
N VAL A 28 -3.08 0.37 -9.40
CA VAL A 28 -3.01 -1.10 -9.28
C VAL A 28 -3.19 -1.72 -10.66
N LYS A 29 -2.14 -2.38 -11.15
CA LYS A 29 -2.14 -2.98 -12.50
C LYS A 29 -1.44 -4.32 -12.53
N THR A 30 -1.72 -5.14 -13.53
CA THR A 30 -0.95 -6.36 -13.80
C THR A 30 0.15 -6.11 -14.83
N VAL A 31 1.29 -6.78 -14.64
CA VAL A 31 2.38 -6.85 -15.61
C VAL A 31 2.74 -8.31 -15.84
N LYS A 32 3.16 -8.65 -17.06
CA LYS A 32 3.75 -9.97 -17.36
C LYS A 32 5.23 -9.97 -16.98
N ARG A 33 5.66 -10.97 -16.22
CA ARG A 33 7.05 -11.24 -15.84
C ARG A 33 7.56 -12.50 -16.54
N ARG A 34 8.69 -13.05 -16.07
CA ARG A 34 9.32 -14.25 -16.63
C ARG A 34 8.31 -15.38 -16.83
N PHE A 35 8.43 -16.08 -17.95
CA PHE A 35 7.55 -17.19 -18.34
C PHE A 35 6.06 -16.81 -18.46
N GLY A 36 5.77 -15.53 -18.75
CA GLY A 36 4.40 -15.05 -18.92
C GLY A 36 3.60 -14.95 -17.62
N LYS A 37 4.21 -15.18 -16.45
CA LYS A 37 3.52 -15.11 -15.16
C LYS A 37 3.08 -13.68 -14.87
N LEU A 38 1.82 -13.53 -14.45
CA LEU A 38 1.29 -12.22 -14.04
C LEU A 38 1.83 -11.82 -12.67
N THR A 39 1.99 -10.51 -12.49
CA THR A 39 2.37 -9.88 -11.23
C THR A 39 1.55 -8.61 -11.08
N THR A 40 0.86 -8.47 -9.97
CA THR A 40 0.13 -7.26 -9.59
C THR A 40 1.11 -6.25 -9.01
N VAL A 41 1.10 -5.04 -9.53
CA VAL A 41 1.97 -3.93 -9.14
C VAL A 41 1.11 -2.84 -8.53
N ILE A 42 1.45 -2.42 -7.32
CA ILE A 42 0.88 -1.26 -6.61
C ILE A 42 1.93 -0.15 -6.59
N GLU A 43 1.57 1.04 -7.07
CA GLU A 43 2.42 2.23 -7.11
C GLU A 43 1.64 3.49 -6.69
N GLY A 44 2.34 4.56 -6.32
CA GLY A 44 1.72 5.83 -5.88
C GLY A 44 1.65 6.02 -4.36
N ILE A 45 2.25 5.12 -3.58
CA ILE A 45 2.33 5.23 -2.12
C ILE A 45 3.62 5.97 -1.75
N ASP A 46 3.52 7.06 -0.96
CA ASP A 46 4.71 7.73 -0.42
C ASP A 46 5.26 6.93 0.78
N PRO A 47 6.48 6.35 0.68
CA PRO A 47 7.07 5.58 1.77
C PRO A 47 7.46 6.43 3.00
N LYS A 48 7.44 7.77 2.91
CA LYS A 48 7.68 8.67 4.04
C LYS A 48 6.49 8.76 4.98
N ASP A 49 5.28 8.75 4.42
CA ASP A 49 4.05 8.84 5.21
C ASP A 49 3.47 7.45 5.53
N ILE A 50 3.68 6.46 4.66
CA ILE A 50 3.13 5.11 4.81
C ILE A 50 4.25 4.09 4.85
N ASN A 51 4.22 3.19 5.83
CA ASN A 51 5.14 2.05 5.86
C ASN A 51 4.77 1.01 4.79
N ILE A 52 5.32 1.17 3.60
CA ILE A 52 5.08 0.32 2.44
C ILE A 52 5.45 -1.16 2.68
N LYS A 53 6.42 -1.45 3.56
CA LYS A 53 6.83 -2.82 3.88
C LYS A 53 5.78 -3.55 4.70
N ASP A 54 5.20 -2.86 5.67
CA ASP A 54 4.11 -3.42 6.51
C ASP A 54 2.84 -3.61 5.68
N LEU A 55 2.53 -2.65 4.80
CA LEU A 55 1.43 -2.80 3.84
C LEU A 55 1.64 -4.01 2.92
N ALA A 56 2.84 -4.18 2.36
CA ALA A 56 3.17 -5.35 1.53
C ALA A 56 3.05 -6.66 2.31
N LYS A 57 3.46 -6.69 3.58
CA LYS A 57 3.29 -7.87 4.46
C LYS A 57 1.82 -8.20 4.68
N SER A 58 0.99 -7.19 4.96
CA SER A 58 -0.46 -7.35 5.14
C SER A 58 -1.12 -7.90 3.87
N LEU A 59 -0.85 -7.29 2.70
CA LEU A 59 -1.41 -7.74 1.42
C LEU A 59 -1.00 -9.17 1.08
N LYS A 60 0.28 -9.55 1.26
CA LYS A 60 0.74 -10.92 1.04
C LYS A 60 0.00 -11.94 1.92
N SER A 61 -0.19 -11.61 3.20
CA SER A 61 -0.92 -12.46 4.14
C SER A 61 -2.38 -12.63 3.72
N LYS A 62 -3.05 -11.54 3.32
CA LYS A 62 -4.47 -11.56 2.94
C LYS A 62 -4.72 -12.26 1.61
N LEU A 63 -3.80 -12.15 0.66
CA LEU A 63 -3.94 -12.69 -0.70
C LEU A 63 -3.25 -14.04 -0.88
N ALA A 64 -2.60 -14.57 0.17
CA ALA A 64 -1.84 -15.82 0.15
C ALA A 64 -0.86 -15.90 -1.03
N CYS A 65 -0.09 -14.82 -1.26
CA CYS A 65 0.81 -14.71 -2.39
C CYS A 65 2.24 -14.29 -1.97
N GLY A 66 3.21 -14.64 -2.82
CA GLY A 66 4.57 -14.10 -2.74
C GLY A 66 4.62 -12.65 -3.23
N GLY A 67 5.62 -11.90 -2.80
CA GLY A 67 5.79 -10.52 -3.24
C GLY A 67 6.91 -9.77 -2.55
N THR A 68 7.27 -8.62 -3.11
CA THR A 68 8.38 -7.78 -2.66
C THR A 68 8.04 -6.29 -2.75
N VAL A 69 8.82 -5.47 -2.04
CA VAL A 69 8.83 -4.02 -2.23
C VAL A 69 10.07 -3.67 -3.05
N LYS A 70 9.89 -3.01 -4.20
CA LYS A 70 11.00 -2.61 -5.07
C LYS A 70 10.73 -1.22 -5.64
N GLY A 71 11.67 -0.30 -5.43
CA GLY A 71 11.60 1.06 -6.01
C GLY A 71 10.33 1.83 -5.64
N GLY A 72 9.89 1.73 -4.38
CA GLY A 72 8.65 2.39 -3.92
C GLY A 72 7.36 1.75 -4.41
N LYS A 73 7.43 0.53 -4.97
CA LYS A 73 6.26 -0.23 -5.46
C LYS A 73 6.15 -1.55 -4.73
N ILE A 74 4.93 -2.04 -4.57
CA ILE A 74 4.66 -3.40 -4.09
C ILE A 74 4.40 -4.27 -5.31
N GLU A 75 5.08 -5.40 -5.40
CA GLU A 75 4.87 -6.40 -6.43
C GLU A 75 4.38 -7.70 -5.79
N LEU A 76 3.20 -8.17 -6.21
CA LEU A 76 2.56 -9.39 -5.73
C LEU A 76 2.41 -10.39 -6.89
N GLN A 77 2.78 -11.64 -6.67
CA GLN A 77 2.69 -12.69 -7.69
C GLN A 77 1.22 -13.04 -7.96
N GLY A 78 0.84 -13.14 -9.24
CA GLY A 78 -0.54 -13.42 -9.65
C GLY A 78 -1.33 -12.17 -10.03
N ASP A 79 -2.59 -12.40 -10.45
CA ASP A 79 -3.56 -11.34 -10.70
C ASP A 79 -4.47 -11.17 -9.48
N HIS A 80 -4.28 -10.04 -8.80
CA HIS A 80 -4.99 -9.67 -7.58
C HIS A 80 -5.53 -8.24 -7.66
N VAL A 81 -5.64 -7.65 -8.86
CA VAL A 81 -5.97 -6.22 -9.02
C VAL A 81 -7.22 -5.84 -8.24
N GLN A 82 -8.32 -6.58 -8.41
CA GLN A 82 -9.58 -6.28 -7.75
C GLN A 82 -9.47 -6.41 -6.22
N LYS A 83 -8.93 -7.52 -5.72
CA LYS A 83 -8.80 -7.76 -4.27
C LYS A 83 -7.88 -6.75 -3.60
N VAL A 84 -6.80 -6.35 -4.28
CA VAL A 84 -5.89 -5.31 -3.79
C VAL A 84 -6.61 -3.97 -3.69
N LYS A 85 -7.38 -3.58 -4.72
CA LYS A 85 -8.15 -2.33 -4.69
C LYS A 85 -9.13 -2.30 -3.52
N GLU A 86 -9.91 -3.37 -3.36
CA GLU A 86 -10.86 -3.50 -2.25
C GLU A 86 -10.16 -3.39 -0.89
N GLU A 87 -9.00 -4.04 -0.74
CA GLU A 87 -8.24 -4.02 0.50
C GLU A 87 -7.63 -2.65 0.80
N LEU A 88 -7.09 -1.96 -0.21
CA LEU A 88 -6.57 -0.60 -0.05
C LEU A 88 -7.67 0.38 0.37
N VAL A 89 -8.85 0.28 -0.23
CA VAL A 89 -10.01 1.10 0.17
C VAL A 89 -10.42 0.80 1.62
N LYS A 90 -10.46 -0.48 2.03
CA LYS A 90 -10.80 -0.88 3.40
C LYS A 90 -9.86 -0.30 4.46
N ILE A 91 -8.60 -0.06 4.14
CA ILE A 91 -7.59 0.46 5.09
C ILE A 91 -7.40 1.98 5.00
N GLY A 92 -8.23 2.68 4.22
CA GLY A 92 -8.34 4.14 4.21
C GLY A 92 -7.78 4.85 2.97
N PHE A 93 -7.37 4.13 1.92
CA PHE A 93 -6.97 4.78 0.67
C PHE A 93 -8.19 5.12 -0.20
N THR A 94 -8.39 6.39 -0.54
CA THR A 94 -9.58 6.87 -1.26
C THR A 94 -9.40 6.88 -2.77
N HIS A 95 -8.19 7.12 -3.27
CA HIS A 95 -7.91 7.32 -4.69
C HIS A 95 -7.17 6.11 -5.31
N VAL A 96 -7.84 4.97 -5.42
CA VAL A 96 -7.26 3.74 -5.98
C VAL A 96 -7.76 3.46 -7.40
N LYS A 97 -6.86 3.50 -8.38
CA LYS A 97 -7.12 3.31 -9.82
C LYS A 97 -6.62 1.97 -10.35
#